data_AF-A0A2G8LB15-F1
#
_entry.id   AF-A0A2G8LB15-F1
#
_cell.length_a   1.000
_cell.length_b   1.000
_cell.length_c   1.000
_cell.angle_alpha   90.00
_cell.angle_beta   90.00
_cell.angle_gamma   90.00
#
_symmetry.space_group_name_H-M   'P 1'
#
loop_
_entity.id
_entity.type
_entity.pdbx_description
1 polymer ?
#
loop_
_entity_poly.entity_id
_entity_poly.type
_entity_poly.pdbx_seq_one_letter_code
_entity_poly.pdbx_strand_id
1 'polypeptide(L)'
;MFTAYVVPVNGQFTQTVSAGDTGVVIDMDWADMSQYNWRINGSGVFYRSEDIIIDREAATGDNGLYECHNVSQRNEARHGLNRLIVRACSSGRWGPPGCTGICDNCYNGGVCDDDTGRCVCTPGFMGQNCLTGCGPDKFGYSCEFECTVGNGATDDGCLGRLFCLIDPFGCRCNSGFKDLSCSVGEYFVNAFLFLEVIFNHSRGCKCEPW
;
A
#
# COMPACT_ATOMS: atom_id res chain seq x y z
N MET A 1 -11.87 -21.45 -7.12
CA MET A 1 -11.50 -20.02 -7.18
C MET A 1 -12.40 -19.30 -6.20
N PHE A 2 -11.86 -18.89 -5.05
CA PHE A 2 -12.63 -18.13 -4.05
C PHE A 2 -12.55 -16.66 -4.47
N THR A 3 -13.56 -16.17 -5.19
CA THR A 3 -13.68 -14.74 -5.44
C THR A 3 -14.19 -14.10 -4.16
N ALA A 4 -13.29 -13.40 -3.44
CA ALA A 4 -13.73 -12.37 -2.52
C ALA A 4 -14.62 -11.42 -3.32
N TYR A 5 -15.76 -11.11 -2.74
CA TYR A 5 -16.88 -10.54 -3.46
C TYR A 5 -16.90 -9.04 -3.18
N VAL A 6 -16.45 -8.66 -1.96
CA VAL A 6 -16.02 -7.30 -1.58
C VAL A 6 -14.50 -7.21 -1.74
N VAL A 7 -13.98 -6.17 -2.38
CA VAL A 7 -12.54 -5.92 -2.50
C VAL A 7 -12.20 -4.48 -2.17
N PRO A 8 -11.00 -4.17 -1.63
CA PRO A 8 -10.59 -2.78 -1.44
C PRO A 8 -10.51 -2.04 -2.77
N VAL A 9 -11.02 -0.81 -2.80
CA VAL A 9 -10.90 0.07 -3.97
C VAL A 9 -9.41 0.28 -4.30
N ASN A 10 -9.09 0.29 -5.60
CA ASN A 10 -7.72 0.41 -6.12
C ASN A 10 -6.73 -0.69 -5.67
N GLY A 11 -7.22 -1.80 -5.10
CA GLY A 11 -6.37 -2.91 -4.63
C GLY A 11 -5.53 -2.57 -3.39
N GLN A 12 -5.91 -1.56 -2.61
CA GLN A 12 -5.18 -1.19 -1.40
C GLN A 12 -5.52 -2.12 -0.24
N PHE A 13 -4.64 -3.09 0.03
CA PHE A 13 -4.74 -3.99 1.19
C PHE A 13 -4.50 -3.26 2.51
N THR A 14 -3.65 -2.24 2.47
CA THR A 14 -3.29 -1.43 3.63
C THR A 14 -3.28 0.03 3.26
N GLN A 15 -3.73 0.87 4.17
CA GLN A 15 -3.67 2.32 4.07
C GLN A 15 -2.86 2.86 5.24
N THR A 16 -1.86 3.69 4.95
CA THR A 16 -1.07 4.35 5.99
C THR A 16 -1.44 5.83 6.02
N VAL A 17 -1.81 6.31 7.20
CA VAL A 17 -2.08 7.72 7.50
C VAL A 17 -1.28 8.13 8.74
N SER A 18 -1.26 9.42 9.04
CA SER A 18 -0.61 9.99 10.22
C SER A 18 -1.65 10.49 11.22
N ALA A 19 -1.28 10.54 12.50
CA ALA A 19 -2.11 11.18 13.51
C ALA A 19 -2.41 12.64 13.11
N GLY A 20 -3.67 13.05 13.18
CA GLY A 20 -4.11 14.38 12.74
C GLY A 20 -4.56 14.45 11.28
N ASP A 21 -4.35 13.41 10.47
CA ASP A 21 -4.89 13.39 9.10
C ASP A 21 -6.42 13.40 9.13
N THR A 22 -7.04 14.19 8.26
CA THR A 22 -8.50 14.35 8.17
C THR A 22 -9.04 13.78 6.88
N GLY A 23 -10.30 13.32 6.86
CA GLY A 23 -10.93 12.80 5.65
C GLY A 23 -10.37 11.44 5.22
N VAL A 24 -9.94 10.63 6.20
CA VAL A 24 -9.49 9.26 5.94
C VAL A 24 -10.70 8.42 5.59
N VAL A 25 -10.69 7.85 4.38
CA VAL A 25 -11.75 6.96 3.88
C VAL A 25 -11.18 5.56 3.68
N ILE A 26 -11.89 4.55 4.20
CA ILE A 26 -11.64 3.14 3.91
C ILE A 26 -12.77 2.68 2.99
N ASP A 27 -12.42 2.41 1.75
CA ASP A 27 -13.38 2.17 0.67
C ASP A 27 -13.26 0.75 0.09
N MET A 28 -14.39 0.17 -0.26
CA MET A 28 -14.52 -1.20 -0.76
C MET A 28 -15.44 -1.22 -1.98
N ASP A 29 -14.97 -1.80 -3.09
CA ASP A 29 -15.74 -1.94 -4.32
C ASP A 29 -16.59 -3.23 -4.32
N TRP A 30 -17.76 -3.15 -4.96
CA TRP A 30 -18.66 -4.27 -5.18
C TRP A 30 -19.76 -3.97 -6.24
N ALA A 31 -20.17 -4.97 -7.05
CA ALA A 31 -21.15 -4.83 -8.15
C ALA A 31 -22.68 -4.88 -7.81
N ASP A 32 -23.09 -5.51 -6.71
CA ASP A 32 -24.48 -5.82 -6.25
C ASP A 32 -24.75 -5.85 -4.69
N MET A 33 -24.16 -4.98 -3.85
CA MET A 33 -24.25 -5.08 -2.37
C MET A 33 -25.12 -3.96 -1.84
N SER A 34 -26.20 -4.32 -1.17
CA SER A 34 -27.18 -3.37 -0.64
C SER A 34 -27.14 -3.25 0.89
N GLN A 35 -26.40 -4.12 1.56
CA GLN A 35 -26.33 -4.16 3.03
C GLN A 35 -24.89 -4.42 3.48
N TYR A 36 -24.30 -3.42 4.13
CA TYR A 36 -22.90 -3.39 4.55
C TYR A 36 -22.80 -3.61 6.05
N ASN A 37 -21.91 -4.51 6.47
CA ASN A 37 -21.51 -4.63 7.87
C ASN A 37 -19.99 -4.47 7.97
N TRP A 38 -19.58 -3.51 8.79
CA TRP A 38 -18.19 -3.28 9.12
C TRP A 38 -17.85 -3.76 10.53
N ARG A 39 -16.68 -4.39 10.65
CA ARG A 39 -16.08 -4.88 11.89
C ARG A 39 -14.62 -4.45 11.93
N ILE A 40 -14.11 -4.14 13.12
CA ILE A 40 -12.69 -3.83 13.33
C ILE A 40 -12.10 -4.85 14.29
N ASN A 41 -10.98 -5.47 13.94
CA ASN A 41 -10.26 -6.42 14.80
C ASN A 41 -11.17 -7.57 15.34
N GLY A 42 -12.11 -8.04 14.52
CA GLY A 42 -13.06 -9.10 14.87
C GLY A 42 -14.16 -8.72 15.86
N SER A 43 -14.25 -7.44 16.26
CA SER A 43 -15.31 -6.90 17.12
C SER A 43 -16.71 -7.05 16.51
N GLY A 44 -17.76 -6.67 17.25
CA GLY A 44 -19.12 -6.62 16.73
C GLY A 44 -19.27 -5.65 15.56
N VAL A 45 -20.41 -5.72 14.86
CA VAL A 45 -20.73 -4.76 13.80
C VAL A 45 -20.88 -3.38 14.40
N PHE A 46 -20.09 -2.41 13.93
CA PHE A 46 -20.09 -1.04 14.44
C PHE A 46 -20.58 -0.01 13.42
N TYR A 47 -20.59 -0.35 12.12
CA TYR A 47 -20.95 0.58 11.06
C TYR A 47 -21.62 -0.13 9.87
N ARG A 48 -22.49 0.60 9.15
CA ARG A 48 -23.35 0.08 8.07
C ARG A 48 -23.53 1.08 6.92
N SER A 49 -22.41 1.46 6.31
CA SER A 49 -22.36 2.27 5.07
C SER A 49 -21.47 1.56 4.04
N GLU A 50 -21.51 2.03 2.80
CA GLU A 50 -20.68 1.55 1.70
C GLU A 50 -19.18 1.70 1.97
N ASP A 51 -18.81 2.83 2.54
CA ASP A 51 -17.46 3.23 2.93
C ASP A 51 -17.37 3.49 4.44
N ILE A 52 -16.15 3.59 4.98
CA ILE A 52 -15.92 4.18 6.31
C ILE A 52 -15.28 5.53 6.11
N ILE A 53 -15.87 6.57 6.69
CA ILE A 53 -15.28 7.91 6.75
C ILE A 53 -14.91 8.20 8.20
N ILE A 54 -13.63 8.45 8.44
CA ILE A 54 -13.17 9.02 9.72
C ILE A 54 -13.37 10.53 9.64
N ASP A 55 -14.46 11.00 10.24
CA ASP A 55 -14.93 12.39 10.21
C ASP A 55 -14.18 13.33 11.17
N ARG A 56 -13.31 12.75 12.01
CA ARG A 56 -12.39 13.44 12.90
C ARG A 56 -10.95 13.26 12.46
N GLU A 57 -10.03 13.92 13.17
CA GLU A 57 -8.61 13.63 13.06
C GLU A 57 -8.33 12.16 13.38
N ALA A 58 -7.56 11.51 12.49
CA ALA A 58 -7.10 10.15 12.67
C ALA A 58 -6.22 10.05 13.92
N ALA A 59 -6.42 8.99 14.70
CA ALA A 59 -5.67 8.72 15.91
C ALA A 59 -5.21 7.27 15.95
N THR A 60 -4.23 6.95 16.79
CA THR A 60 -3.70 5.58 16.89
C THR A 60 -4.74 4.55 17.34
N GLY A 61 -5.84 4.98 17.94
CA GLY A 61 -6.99 4.13 18.25
C GLY A 61 -7.76 3.63 17.02
N ASP A 62 -7.58 4.27 15.86
CA ASP A 62 -8.18 3.86 14.59
C ASP A 62 -7.36 2.74 13.90
N ASN A 63 -6.19 2.38 14.43
CA ASN A 63 -5.42 1.25 13.92
C ASN A 63 -6.25 -0.05 13.96
N GLY A 64 -6.25 -0.79 12.86
CA GLY A 64 -6.90 -2.09 12.85
C GLY A 64 -7.08 -2.73 11.49
N LEU A 65 -7.52 -3.98 11.54
CA LEU A 65 -8.02 -4.71 10.39
C LEU A 65 -9.52 -4.51 10.27
N TYR A 66 -9.93 -3.79 9.23
CA TYR A 66 -11.32 -3.52 8.89
C TYR A 66 -11.84 -4.61 7.97
N GLU A 67 -12.93 -5.23 8.39
CA GLU A 67 -13.65 -6.29 7.68
C GLU A 67 -14.99 -5.74 7.19
N CYS A 68 -15.20 -5.75 5.88
CA CYS A 68 -16.48 -5.43 5.24
C CYS A 68 -17.12 -6.71 4.68
N HIS A 69 -18.39 -6.93 5.00
CA HIS A 69 -19.13 -8.09 4.52
C HIS A 69 -20.62 -7.80 4.42
N ASN A 70 -21.31 -8.59 3.60
CA ASN A 70 -22.77 -8.57 3.57
C ASN A 70 -23.35 -9.16 4.88
N VAL A 71 -24.44 -8.57 5.37
CA VAL A 71 -25.09 -8.91 6.65
C VAL A 71 -25.28 -10.41 6.88
N SER A 72 -25.61 -11.17 5.84
CA SER A 72 -25.94 -12.60 5.95
C SER A 72 -24.82 -13.55 5.49
N GLN A 73 -23.70 -13.02 5.01
CA GLN A 73 -22.70 -13.81 4.25
C GLN A 73 -21.33 -13.88 4.92
N ARG A 74 -21.22 -13.50 6.20
CA ARG A 74 -19.93 -13.50 6.90
C ARG A 74 -19.24 -14.86 6.87
N ASN A 75 -19.99 -15.94 7.06
CA ASN A 75 -19.44 -17.30 7.15
C ASN A 75 -19.07 -17.88 5.77
N GLU A 76 -19.34 -17.16 4.68
CA GLU A 76 -18.98 -17.59 3.32
C GLU A 76 -17.54 -17.22 2.94
N ALA A 77 -16.81 -16.51 3.82
CA ALA A 77 -15.44 -16.02 3.58
C ALA A 77 -15.33 -15.15 2.30
N ARG A 78 -16.39 -14.40 2.00
CA ARG A 78 -16.52 -13.49 0.84
C ARG A 78 -16.30 -12.01 1.18
N HIS A 79 -15.87 -11.76 2.40
CA HIS A 79 -15.57 -10.46 2.97
C HIS A 79 -14.32 -9.80 2.39
N GLY A 80 -14.32 -8.46 2.42
CA GLY A 80 -13.20 -7.61 2.06
C GLY A 80 -12.44 -7.19 3.32
N LEU A 81 -11.12 -7.12 3.21
CA LEU A 81 -10.23 -6.76 4.32
C LEU A 81 -9.36 -5.58 3.91
N ASN A 82 -9.28 -4.57 4.76
CA ASN A 82 -8.34 -3.46 4.63
C ASN A 82 -7.72 -3.17 6.00
N ARG A 83 -6.40 -2.98 6.04
CA ARG A 83 -5.69 -2.64 7.27
C ARG A 83 -5.36 -1.15 7.27
N LEU A 84 -5.94 -0.41 8.21
CA LEU A 84 -5.54 0.96 8.47
C LEU A 84 -4.36 0.98 9.45
N ILE A 85 -3.31 1.68 9.06
CA ILE A 85 -2.12 1.98 9.87
C ILE A 85 -2.11 3.48 10.12
N VAL A 86 -2.14 3.89 11.38
CA VAL A 86 -2.05 5.29 11.81
C VAL A 86 -0.74 5.48 12.56
N ARG A 87 0.18 6.24 11.96
CA ARG A 87 1.42 6.68 12.61
C ARG A 87 1.08 7.50 13.86
N ALA A 88 1.81 7.29 14.95
CA ALA A 88 1.62 7.99 16.21
C ALA A 88 1.93 9.48 16.14
N CYS A 89 2.79 9.88 15.22
CA CYS A 89 3.12 11.29 14.97
C CYS A 89 2.42 11.82 13.72
N SER A 90 2.24 13.15 13.69
CA SER A 90 1.74 13.85 12.51
C SER A 90 2.68 13.72 11.31
N SER A 91 2.16 14.03 10.13
CA SER A 91 2.94 13.94 8.89
C SER A 91 4.24 14.76 9.01
N GLY A 92 5.36 14.14 8.62
CA GLY A 92 6.70 14.74 8.70
C GLY A 92 7.34 14.75 10.10
N ARG A 93 6.72 14.14 11.11
CA ARG A 93 7.26 14.03 12.48
C ARG A 93 7.51 12.59 12.90
N TRP A 94 8.41 12.42 13.86
CA TRP A 94 8.74 11.14 14.51
C TRP A 94 9.20 11.34 15.96
N GLY A 95 9.29 10.26 16.73
CA GLY A 95 9.72 10.20 18.12
C GLY A 95 8.57 10.36 19.12
N PRO A 96 7.59 9.44 19.16
CA PRO A 96 6.53 9.46 20.15
C PRO A 96 7.09 9.36 21.59
N PRO A 97 6.37 9.89 22.60
CA PRO A 97 5.12 10.65 22.49
C PRO A 97 5.33 12.14 22.14
N GLY A 98 6.58 12.61 22.09
CA GLY A 98 6.88 14.03 21.91
C GLY A 98 6.81 14.53 20.46
N CYS A 99 7.00 13.64 19.50
CA CYS A 99 7.00 13.92 18.05
C CYS A 99 7.88 15.11 17.65
N THR A 100 9.00 15.31 18.36
CA THR A 100 9.92 16.43 18.15
C THR A 100 10.88 16.19 16.99
N GLY A 101 11.09 14.92 16.61
CA GLY A 101 11.88 14.55 15.46
C GLY A 101 11.24 15.02 14.16
N ILE A 102 12.07 15.42 13.19
CA ILE A 102 11.63 15.77 11.84
C ILE A 102 12.04 14.61 10.93
N CYS A 103 11.09 14.12 10.14
CA CYS A 103 11.34 13.08 9.16
C CYS A 103 12.18 13.62 8.01
N ASP A 104 13.10 12.80 7.51
CA ASP A 104 13.68 13.02 6.19
C ASP A 104 12.59 12.85 5.11
N ASN A 105 12.80 13.48 3.96
CA ASN A 105 11.91 13.29 2.81
C ASN A 105 12.08 11.87 2.25
N CYS A 106 11.06 11.03 2.37
CA CYS A 106 11.05 9.69 1.78
C CYS A 106 10.48 9.75 0.36
N TYR A 107 11.30 9.45 -0.65
CA TYR A 107 10.90 9.49 -2.05
C TYR A 107 10.33 8.15 -2.52
N ASN A 108 9.80 8.11 -3.75
CA ASN A 108 9.36 6.89 -4.43
C ASN A 108 8.34 6.04 -3.63
N GLY A 109 7.45 6.71 -2.91
CA GLY A 109 6.40 6.06 -2.11
C GLY A 109 6.87 5.49 -0.77
N GLY A 110 8.13 5.76 -0.38
CA GLY A 110 8.63 5.41 0.95
C GLY A 110 7.88 6.15 2.07
N VAL A 111 7.88 5.57 3.26
CA VAL A 111 7.16 6.11 4.43
C VAL A 111 8.17 6.34 5.55
N CYS A 112 8.10 7.50 6.20
CA CYS A 112 8.90 7.78 7.39
C CYS A 112 8.39 6.97 8.58
N ASP A 113 9.25 6.14 9.15
CA ASP A 113 9.03 5.45 10.41
C ASP A 113 8.93 6.46 11.56
N ASP A 114 7.81 6.48 12.24
CA ASP A 114 7.52 7.44 13.31
C ASP A 114 8.25 7.11 14.61
N ASP A 115 8.81 5.92 14.79
CA ASP A 115 9.63 5.59 15.95
C ASP A 115 11.10 6.00 15.79
N THR A 116 11.66 5.81 14.59
CA THR A 116 13.10 5.97 14.31
C THR A 116 13.44 7.15 13.42
N GLY A 117 12.46 7.73 12.72
CA GLY A 117 12.64 8.81 11.75
C GLY A 117 13.26 8.38 10.41
N ARG A 118 13.51 7.09 10.21
CA ARG A 118 14.11 6.54 8.98
C ARG A 118 13.04 6.22 7.94
N CYS A 119 13.39 6.30 6.67
CA CYS A 119 12.49 5.88 5.61
C CYS A 119 12.43 4.36 5.48
N VAL A 120 11.22 3.82 5.43
CA VAL A 120 10.92 2.47 4.96
C VAL A 120 10.61 2.57 3.47
N CYS A 121 11.50 2.03 2.64
CA CYS A 121 11.42 2.17 1.19
C CYS A 121 10.50 1.15 0.54
N THR A 122 9.82 1.59 -0.52
CA THR A 122 9.09 0.70 -1.43
C THR A 122 10.05 -0.35 -2.00
N PRO A 123 9.61 -1.61 -2.19
CA PRO A 123 10.39 -2.60 -2.91
C PRO A 123 10.89 -2.06 -4.27
N GLY A 124 12.14 -2.36 -4.60
CA GLY A 124 12.83 -1.78 -5.76
C GLY A 124 13.57 -0.47 -5.50
N PHE A 125 13.49 0.09 -4.29
CA PHE A 125 14.25 1.28 -3.88
C PHE A 125 14.99 1.08 -2.56
N MET A 126 16.13 1.78 -2.40
CA MET A 126 16.97 1.76 -1.21
C MET A 126 17.58 3.14 -0.91
N GLY A 127 18.40 3.18 0.14
CA GLY A 127 19.07 4.38 0.62
C GLY A 127 18.26 5.09 1.71
N GLN A 128 18.88 6.04 2.41
CA GLN A 128 18.29 6.71 3.57
C GLN A 128 16.95 7.40 3.27
N ASN A 129 16.77 7.88 2.03
CA ASN A 129 15.59 8.61 1.57
C ASN A 129 14.87 7.92 0.39
N CYS A 130 15.20 6.66 0.09
CA CYS A 130 14.56 5.87 -0.97
C CYS A 130 14.73 6.42 -2.39
N LEU A 131 15.73 7.28 -2.65
CA LEU A 131 15.99 7.81 -3.99
C LEU A 131 16.63 6.80 -4.94
N THR A 132 17.37 5.82 -4.41
CA THR A 132 18.18 4.92 -5.23
C THR A 132 17.40 3.70 -5.66
N GLY A 133 17.21 3.49 -6.96
CA GLY A 133 16.62 2.26 -7.50
C GLY A 133 17.55 1.06 -7.36
N CYS A 134 16.98 -0.12 -7.09
CA CYS A 134 17.71 -1.38 -6.90
C CYS A 134 18.25 -2.01 -8.20
N GLY A 135 17.75 -1.57 -9.36
CA GLY A 135 17.89 -2.30 -10.61
C GLY A 135 16.83 -3.39 -10.76
N PRO A 136 16.79 -4.08 -11.93
CA PRO A 136 15.71 -4.98 -12.30
C PRO A 136 15.49 -6.06 -11.25
N ASP A 137 14.22 -6.24 -10.87
CA ASP A 137 13.67 -7.38 -10.13
C ASP A 137 14.27 -7.60 -8.74
N LYS A 138 14.95 -6.57 -8.22
CA LYS A 138 15.58 -6.59 -6.91
C LYS A 138 14.78 -5.87 -5.86
N PHE A 139 14.84 -6.37 -4.65
CA PHE A 139 14.18 -5.82 -3.48
C PHE A 139 14.97 -6.15 -2.21
N GLY A 140 14.50 -5.64 -1.07
CA GLY A 140 15.20 -5.73 0.21
C GLY A 140 15.78 -4.39 0.62
N TYR A 141 16.21 -4.30 1.88
CA TYR A 141 16.69 -3.05 2.47
C TYR A 141 17.93 -2.51 1.76
N SER A 142 18.74 -3.41 1.22
CA SER A 142 19.97 -3.15 0.45
C SER A 142 19.92 -3.83 -0.92
N CYS A 143 18.72 -4.06 -1.47
CA CYS A 143 18.49 -4.71 -2.77
C CYS A 143 19.14 -6.11 -2.89
N GLU A 144 19.18 -6.84 -1.77
CA GLU A 144 19.87 -8.11 -1.62
C GLU A 144 19.09 -9.32 -2.13
N PHE A 145 17.80 -9.15 -2.41
CA PHE A 145 16.92 -10.20 -2.92
C PHE A 145 16.50 -9.93 -4.36
N GLU A 146 16.20 -11.00 -5.09
CA GLU A 146 15.79 -10.96 -6.49
C GLU A 146 14.51 -11.79 -6.67
N CYS A 147 13.59 -11.30 -7.49
CA CYS A 147 12.36 -12.00 -7.81
C CYS A 147 12.64 -13.16 -8.77
N THR A 148 12.83 -14.35 -8.21
CA THR A 148 13.01 -15.58 -9.00
C THR A 148 11.67 -16.30 -9.21
N VAL A 149 11.39 -16.77 -10.43
CA VAL A 149 10.21 -17.60 -10.69
C VAL A 149 10.41 -18.99 -10.06
N GLY A 150 9.40 -19.52 -9.37
CA GLY A 150 9.37 -20.94 -9.08
C GLY A 150 9.25 -21.74 -10.39
N ASN A 151 10.11 -22.74 -10.60
CA ASN A 151 10.12 -23.64 -11.77
C ASN A 151 10.72 -23.10 -13.09
N GLY A 152 11.80 -22.33 -13.04
CA GLY A 152 12.71 -22.20 -14.20
C GLY A 152 12.15 -21.46 -15.43
N ALA A 153 11.10 -20.65 -15.25
CA ALA A 153 10.70 -19.69 -16.27
C ALA A 153 11.57 -18.42 -16.18
N THR A 154 11.85 -17.82 -17.34
CA THR A 154 12.54 -16.53 -17.45
C THR A 154 11.54 -15.39 -17.24
N ASP A 155 11.84 -14.50 -16.29
CA ASP A 155 11.43 -13.09 -16.28
C ASP A 155 9.97 -12.74 -15.90
N ASP A 156 9.53 -13.08 -14.67
CA ASP A 156 8.25 -12.54 -14.13
C ASP A 156 8.39 -11.15 -13.49
N GLY A 157 9.60 -10.65 -13.28
CA GLY A 157 9.86 -9.32 -12.75
C GLY A 157 9.08 -8.89 -11.50
N CYS A 158 8.84 -9.82 -10.57
CA CYS A 158 8.01 -9.65 -9.37
C CYS A 158 6.49 -9.57 -9.61
N LEU A 159 6.02 -9.90 -10.81
CA LEU A 159 4.60 -9.98 -11.15
C LEU A 159 3.86 -10.90 -10.17
N GLY A 160 2.66 -10.51 -9.76
CA GLY A 160 1.86 -11.36 -8.88
C GLY A 160 2.23 -11.25 -7.40
N ARG A 161 3.25 -10.48 -7.03
CA ARG A 161 3.80 -10.45 -5.66
C ARG A 161 3.37 -9.19 -4.90
N LEU A 162 2.65 -9.42 -3.81
CA LEU A 162 2.38 -8.41 -2.79
C LEU A 162 3.51 -8.39 -1.76
N PHE A 163 4.07 -7.21 -1.49
CA PHE A 163 5.13 -7.04 -0.51
C PHE A 163 4.58 -6.36 0.73
N CYS A 164 4.70 -7.05 1.87
CA CYS A 164 4.38 -6.51 3.19
C CYS A 164 5.67 -6.20 3.92
N LEU A 165 5.89 -4.92 4.25
CA LEU A 165 7.04 -4.47 5.03
C LEU A 165 6.60 -4.12 6.45
N ILE A 166 7.56 -3.68 7.24
CA ILE A 166 7.31 -3.19 8.59
C ILE A 166 6.33 -2.02 8.57
N ASP A 167 5.56 -1.86 9.64
CA ASP A 167 4.88 -0.59 9.88
C ASP A 167 5.92 0.53 9.97
N PRO A 168 5.62 1.73 9.44
CA PRO A 168 4.31 2.17 8.94
C PRO A 168 4.04 1.89 7.45
N PHE A 169 4.88 1.15 6.74
CA PHE A 169 4.72 0.99 5.28
C PHE A 169 3.49 0.18 4.85
N GLY A 170 3.19 -0.92 5.55
CA GLY A 170 2.07 -1.82 5.23
C GLY A 170 2.39 -2.80 4.09
N CYS A 171 1.40 -3.09 3.25
CA CYS A 171 1.52 -3.98 2.10
C CYS A 171 1.16 -3.28 0.79
N ARG A 172 2.06 -3.35 -0.20
CA ARG A 172 1.89 -2.76 -1.53
C ARG A 172 2.52 -3.65 -2.59
N CYS A 173 2.11 -3.49 -3.85
CA CYS A 173 2.79 -4.15 -4.97
C CYS A 173 4.21 -3.60 -5.17
N ASN A 174 5.05 -4.35 -5.88
CA ASN A 174 6.34 -3.83 -6.31
C ASN A 174 6.17 -2.63 -7.25
N SER A 175 7.19 -1.78 -7.31
CA SER A 175 7.26 -0.62 -8.18
C SER A 175 7.02 -0.99 -9.64
N GLY A 176 5.92 -0.51 -10.20
CA GLY A 176 5.51 -0.78 -11.59
C GLY A 176 4.26 -1.66 -11.72
N PHE A 177 3.79 -2.29 -10.64
CA PHE A 177 2.53 -3.04 -10.61
C PHE A 177 1.48 -2.37 -9.72
N LYS A 178 0.22 -2.59 -10.08
CA LYS A 178 -0.97 -2.19 -9.30
C LYS A 178 -1.99 -3.33 -9.29
N ASP A 179 -3.18 -3.06 -8.75
CA ASP A 179 -4.30 -3.99 -8.56
C ASP A 179 -4.11 -5.00 -7.40
N LEU A 180 -5.18 -5.75 -7.10
CA LEU A 180 -5.20 -6.74 -6.00
C LEU A 180 -4.27 -7.94 -6.24
N SER A 181 -3.97 -8.24 -7.50
CA SER A 181 -3.10 -9.35 -7.90
C SER A 181 -1.67 -8.88 -8.23
N CYS A 182 -1.36 -7.59 -8.13
CA CYS A 182 -0.11 -7.01 -8.62
C CYS A 182 0.19 -7.44 -10.07
N SER A 183 -0.83 -7.43 -10.92
CA SER A 183 -0.78 -8.03 -12.26
C SER A 183 -0.78 -7.03 -13.40
N VAL A 184 -1.35 -5.84 -13.18
CA VAL A 184 -1.37 -4.76 -14.17
C VAL A 184 -0.12 -3.91 -14.00
N GLY A 185 0.78 -3.99 -14.97
CA GLY A 185 1.85 -3.01 -15.16
C GLY A 185 1.33 -1.79 -15.91
N GLU A 186 1.72 -0.57 -15.52
CA GLU A 186 1.51 0.59 -16.39
C GLU A 186 2.46 0.53 -17.60
N TYR A 187 2.09 -0.25 -18.59
CA TYR A 187 2.59 -0.05 -19.95
C TYR A 187 1.75 1.05 -20.58
N PHE A 188 2.33 2.23 -20.77
CA PHE A 188 1.79 3.26 -21.67
C PHE A 188 1.75 2.68 -23.10
N VAL A 189 0.68 1.99 -23.45
CA VAL A 189 0.29 1.75 -24.84
C VAL A 189 -0.43 2.99 -25.36
N ASN A 190 0.32 4.07 -25.59
CA ASN A 190 0.06 5.09 -26.60
C ASN A 190 1.24 6.07 -26.65
N ALA A 191 2.23 5.72 -27.47
CA ALA A 191 3.31 6.61 -27.85
C ALA A 191 2.78 7.69 -28.79
N PHE A 192 2.36 8.84 -28.25
CA PHE A 192 2.41 10.11 -28.98
C PHE A 192 2.53 11.28 -27.99
N LEU A 193 3.70 11.91 -28.03
CA LEU A 193 4.02 13.24 -27.51
C LEU A 193 3.87 13.45 -26.00
N PHE A 194 4.97 13.27 -25.26
CA PHE A 194 5.49 14.12 -24.17
C PHE A 194 6.57 13.30 -23.44
N LEU A 195 7.82 13.80 -23.42
CA LEU A 195 9.03 13.26 -22.75
C LEU A 195 9.00 11.75 -22.38
N GLU A 196 9.72 10.93 -23.13
CA GLU A 196 9.87 9.50 -22.86
C GLU A 196 10.62 9.25 -21.54
N VAL A 197 9.85 9.08 -20.46
CA VAL A 197 10.31 8.34 -19.30
C VAL A 197 9.86 6.89 -19.51
N ILE A 198 10.76 6.05 -20.00
CA ILE A 198 10.54 4.60 -19.95
C ILE A 198 10.60 4.20 -18.48
N PHE A 199 9.45 4.05 -17.82
CA PHE A 199 9.32 3.39 -16.52
C PHE A 199 9.64 1.90 -16.73
N ASN A 200 10.93 1.60 -16.79
CA ASN A 200 11.39 0.24 -16.75
C ASN A 200 11.28 -0.23 -15.31
N HIS A 201 10.61 -1.36 -15.08
CA HIS A 201 10.41 -1.95 -13.76
C HIS A 201 11.68 -1.78 -12.91
N SER A 202 11.55 -1.16 -11.73
CA SER A 202 12.67 -0.93 -10.79
C SER A 202 13.86 -0.07 -11.27
N ARG A 203 13.74 0.72 -12.35
CA ARG A 203 14.82 1.60 -12.84
C ARG A 203 14.65 3.10 -12.54
N GLY A 204 13.49 3.53 -12.03
CA GLY A 204 13.16 4.95 -11.97
C GLY A 204 13.15 5.61 -13.36
N CYS A 205 13.07 6.95 -13.40
CA CYS A 205 13.12 7.67 -14.67
C CYS A 205 14.53 7.60 -15.27
N LYS A 206 14.71 6.97 -16.43
CA LYS A 206 15.97 7.09 -17.19
C LYS A 206 16.00 8.44 -17.90
N CYS A 207 16.82 9.37 -17.44
CA CYS A 207 17.22 10.52 -18.25
C CYS A 207 18.33 10.07 -19.20
N GLU A 208 18.07 10.05 -20.52
CA GLU A 208 19.15 9.83 -21.48
C GLU A 208 20.05 11.08 -21.56
N PRO A 209 21.38 10.92 -21.62
CA PRO A 209 22.28 12.03 -21.88
C PRO A 209 22.15 12.49 -23.34
N TRP A 210 21.94 13.80 -23.51
CA TRP A 210 21.93 14.50 -24.80
C TRP A 210 23.29 14.49 -25.47
#